data_AF-A0A5B8CMN8-F1
#
_entry.id   AF-A0A5B8CMN8-F1
#
_cell.length_a   1.000
_cell.length_b   1.000
_cell.length_c   1.000
_cell.angle_alpha   90.00
_cell.angle_beta   90.00
_cell.angle_gamma   90.00
#
_symmetry.space_group_name_H-M   'P 1'
#
loop_
_entity.id
_entity.type
_entity.pdbx_description
1 polymer ?
#
loop_
_entity_poly.entity_id
_entity_poly.type
_entity_poly.pdbx_seq_one_letter_code
_entity_poly.pdbx_strand_id
1 'polypeptide(L)'
;MIDSNILPWLAANSENIQLHFNAHLESHTTVARHLLHRERLGDVLHFAGQDARAACIDSGTLWELSIRHWDGSDTHLAGPSLEQCLALAEALLISSTRDALAA
;
A
#
# COMPACT_ATOMS: atom_id res chain seq x y z
N MET A 1 -15.87 -8.85 -6.85
CA MET A 1 -16.42 -7.62 -6.26
C MET A 1 -15.75 -7.47 -4.92
N ILE A 2 -14.88 -6.48 -4.72
CA ILE A 2 -14.23 -6.26 -3.42
C ILE A 2 -15.35 -5.93 -2.43
N ASP A 3 -15.55 -6.75 -1.40
CA ASP A 3 -16.34 -6.37 -0.23
C ASP A 3 -15.58 -5.22 0.46
N SER A 4 -15.86 -4.00 0.00
CA SER A 4 -15.02 -2.82 0.22
C SER A 4 -15.25 -2.19 1.60
N ASN A 5 -15.35 -3.02 2.64
CA ASN A 5 -15.43 -2.55 4.03
C ASN A 5 -14.08 -2.01 4.53
N ILE A 6 -12.99 -2.30 3.82
CA ILE A 6 -11.65 -1.83 4.19
C ILE A 6 -11.50 -0.31 4.10
N LEU A 7 -12.03 0.36 3.08
CA LEU A 7 -11.88 1.81 2.95
C LEU A 7 -12.63 2.58 4.05
N PRO A 8 -13.92 2.27 4.36
CA PRO A 8 -14.59 2.83 5.53
C PRO A 8 -13.86 2.51 6.84
N TRP A 9 -13.34 1.28 7.00
CA TRP A 9 -12.58 0.90 8.19
C TRP A 9 -11.29 1.73 8.33
N LEU A 10 -10.51 1.85 7.26
CA LEU A 10 -9.31 2.68 7.24
C LEU A 10 -9.65 4.12 7.59
N ALA A 11 -10.70 4.69 6.99
CA ALA A 11 -11.10 6.08 7.23
C ALA A 11 -11.49 6.33 8.70
N ALA A 12 -12.00 5.31 9.40
CA ALA A 12 -12.32 5.40 10.82
C ALA A 12 -11.12 5.17 11.74
N ASN A 13 -10.08 4.48 11.29
CA ASN A 13 -8.96 4.01 12.12
C ASN A 13 -7.60 4.64 11.76
N SER A 14 -7.57 5.65 10.89
CA SER A 14 -6.34 6.35 10.49
C SER A 14 -6.54 7.86 10.50
N GLU A 15 -5.44 8.59 10.65
CA GLU A 15 -5.42 10.05 10.55
C GLU A 15 -5.60 10.50 9.09
N ASN A 16 -4.96 9.79 8.16
CA ASN A 16 -4.99 10.12 6.74
C ASN A 16 -4.77 8.89 5.86
N ILE A 17 -5.35 8.91 4.66
CA ILE A 17 -5.20 7.89 3.64
C ILE A 17 -4.92 8.56 2.30
N GLN A 18 -3.90 8.09 1.61
CA GLN A 18 -3.58 8.51 0.25
C GLN A 18 -3.52 7.29 -0.66
N LEU A 19 -4.23 7.37 -1.77
CA LEU A 19 -4.23 6.35 -2.81
C LEU A 19 -3.72 6.98 -4.10
N HIS A 20 -2.65 6.41 -4.67
CA HIS A 20 -2.07 6.87 -5.91
C HIS A 20 -2.03 5.75 -6.95
N PHE A 21 -2.24 6.14 -8.21
CA PHE A 21 -2.06 5.29 -9.36
C PHE A 21 -0.94 5.87 -10.23
N ASN A 22 0.12 5.11 -10.42
CA ASN A 22 1.27 5.47 -11.25
C ASN A 22 1.90 6.84 -10.90
N ALA A 23 2.05 7.17 -9.62
CA ALA A 23 2.66 8.43 -9.17
C ALA A 23 4.05 8.68 -9.77
N HIS A 24 4.79 7.60 -10.04
CA HIS A 24 6.08 7.64 -10.72
C HIS A 24 6.05 8.35 -12.09
N LEU A 25 4.91 8.38 -12.78
CA LEU A 25 4.78 9.06 -14.07
C LEU A 25 4.83 10.58 -13.94
N GLU A 26 4.45 11.15 -12.80
CA GLU A 26 4.58 12.60 -12.55
C GLU A 26 6.04 13.05 -12.57
N SER A 27 6.95 12.15 -12.18
CA SER A 27 8.39 12.36 -12.22
C SER A 27 9.05 11.83 -13.50
N HIS A 28 8.27 11.48 -14.53
CA HIS A 28 8.76 10.90 -15.79
C HIS A 28 9.74 9.73 -15.60
N THR A 29 9.47 8.87 -14.60
CA THR A 29 10.36 7.76 -14.26
C THR A 29 9.70 6.41 -14.53
N THR A 30 10.43 5.32 -14.28
CA THR A 30 9.89 3.95 -14.34
C THR A 30 9.54 3.47 -12.94
N VAL A 31 8.66 2.46 -12.83
CA VAL A 31 8.35 1.80 -11.55
C VAL A 31 9.64 1.37 -10.83
N ALA A 32 10.56 0.69 -11.50
CA ALA A 32 11.81 0.23 -10.88
C ALA A 32 12.64 1.38 -10.28
N ARG A 33 12.75 2.51 -10.99
CA ARG A 33 13.52 3.66 -10.50
C ARG A 33 12.78 4.38 -9.37
N HIS A 34 11.45 4.45 -9.42
CA HIS A 34 10.61 4.99 -8.33
C HIS A 34 10.77 4.17 -7.05
N LEU A 35 10.66 2.84 -7.13
CA LEU A 35 10.83 1.95 -5.97
C LEU A 35 12.23 2.10 -5.35
N LEU A 36 13.28 2.10 -6.18
CA LEU A 36 14.65 2.31 -5.70
C LEU A 36 14.83 3.69 -5.04
N HIS A 37 14.17 4.73 -5.56
CA HIS A 37 14.22 6.06 -4.97
C HIS A 37 13.57 6.09 -3.59
N ARG A 38 12.37 5.52 -3.45
CA ARG A 38 11.66 5.41 -2.17
C ARG A 38 12.45 4.63 -1.13
N GLU A 39 13.04 3.50 -1.52
CA GLU A 39 13.91 2.70 -0.64
C GLU A 39 15.10 3.52 -0.09
N ARG A 40 15.68 4.41 -0.90
CA ARG A 40 16.78 5.29 -0.46
C ARG A 40 16.34 6.40 0.49
N LEU A 41 15.07 6.82 0.42
CA LEU A 41 14.49 7.80 1.34
C LEU A 41 14.04 7.20 2.67
N GLY A 42 13.96 5.86 2.74
CA GLY A 42 13.40 5.15 3.90
C GLY A 42 11.90 4.88 3.79
N ASP A 43 11.25 5.33 2.72
CA ASP A 43 9.80 5.19 2.48
C ASP A 43 9.45 3.86 1.81
N VAL A 44 9.82 2.76 2.47
CA VAL A 44 9.72 1.41 1.91
C VAL A 44 8.26 1.01 1.69
N LEU A 45 7.94 0.64 0.44
CA LEU A 45 6.63 0.09 0.08
C LEU A 45 6.58 -1.41 0.38
N HIS A 46 5.56 -1.82 1.10
CA HIS A 46 5.26 -3.23 1.34
C HIS A 46 4.42 -3.79 0.20
N PHE A 47 4.84 -4.95 -0.30
CA PHE A 47 4.11 -5.72 -1.31
C PHE A 47 3.64 -7.03 -0.69
N ALA A 48 2.63 -7.66 -1.28
CA ALA A 48 2.18 -8.99 -0.87
C ALA A 48 3.29 -10.06 -1.02
N GLY A 49 4.26 -9.82 -1.91
CA GLY A 49 5.42 -10.67 -2.11
C GLY A 49 6.32 -10.16 -3.23
N GLN A 50 7.43 -10.87 -3.49
CA GLN A 50 8.38 -10.54 -4.56
C GLN A 50 7.72 -10.58 -5.94
N ASP A 51 6.79 -11.52 -6.17
CA ASP A 51 6.08 -11.65 -7.44
C ASP A 51 5.20 -10.44 -7.75
N ALA A 52 4.54 -9.87 -6.73
CA ALA A 52 3.73 -8.66 -6.89
C ALA A 52 4.60 -7.45 -7.25
N ARG A 53 5.79 -7.33 -6.62
CA ARG A 53 6.78 -6.29 -6.95
C ARG A 53 7.29 -6.44 -8.38
N ALA A 54 7.63 -7.66 -8.80
CA ALA A 54 8.06 -7.96 -10.17
C ALA A 54 6.97 -7.61 -11.18
N ALA A 55 5.71 -8.01 -10.92
CA ALA A 55 4.57 -7.69 -11.77
C ALA A 55 4.36 -6.19 -11.96
N CYS A 56 4.58 -5.37 -10.92
CA CYS A 56 4.51 -3.91 -11.04
C CYS A 56 5.60 -3.36 -11.98
N ILE A 57 6.83 -3.87 -11.85
CA ILE A 57 7.97 -3.45 -12.68
C ILE A 57 7.73 -3.84 -14.14
N ASP A 58 7.31 -5.08 -14.39
CA ASP A 58 7.15 -5.63 -15.74
C ASP A 58 5.97 -4.99 -16.49
N SER A 59 4.88 -4.70 -15.78
CA SER A 59 3.69 -4.07 -16.36
C SER A 59 3.78 -2.53 -16.44
N GLY A 60 4.74 -1.92 -15.74
CA GLY A 60 4.80 -0.47 -15.55
C GLY A 60 3.63 0.10 -14.76
N THR A 61 2.85 -0.75 -14.07
CA THR A 61 1.66 -0.37 -13.32
C THR A 61 1.93 -0.47 -11.82
N LEU A 62 1.58 0.57 -11.09
CA LEU A 62 1.79 0.66 -9.64
C LEU A 62 0.63 1.38 -8.98
N TRP A 63 -0.03 0.68 -8.06
CA TRP A 63 -0.93 1.27 -7.08
C TRP A 63 -0.21 1.41 -5.76
N GLU A 64 -0.33 2.57 -5.12
CA GLU A 64 0.29 2.88 -3.83
C GLU A 64 -0.80 3.33 -2.85
N LEU A 65 -0.86 2.72 -1.69
CA LEU A 65 -1.73 3.10 -0.59
C LEU A 65 -0.86 3.50 0.60
N SER A 66 -0.92 4.76 1.00
CA SER A 66 -0.24 5.28 2.19
C SER A 66 -1.26 5.57 3.27
N ILE A 67 -1.00 5.10 4.46
CA ILE A 67 -1.89 5.22 5.63
C ILE A 67 -1.06 5.82 6.75
N ARG A 68 -1.54 6.94 7.29
CA ARG A 68 -0.98 7.55 8.48
C ARG A 68 -1.84 7.18 9.68
N HIS A 69 -1.26 6.48 10.63
CA HIS A 69 -1.94 5.99 11.83
C HIS A 69 -2.02 7.09 12.90
N TRP A 70 -2.96 6.94 13.84
CA TRP A 70 -3.15 7.90 14.94
C TRP A 70 -1.96 7.98 15.90
N ASP A 71 -1.11 6.95 15.94
CA ASP A 71 0.13 6.95 16.71
C ASP A 71 1.28 7.70 16.00
N GLY A 72 1.01 8.26 14.82
CA GLY A 72 1.97 8.99 14.00
C GLY A 72 2.87 8.10 13.13
N SER A 73 2.67 6.77 13.14
CA SER A 73 3.37 5.87 12.23
C SER A 73 2.74 5.87 10.84
N ASP A 74 3.54 5.57 9.83
CA ASP A 74 3.10 5.44 8.44
C ASP A 74 3.21 4.00 7.95
N THR A 75 2.24 3.57 7.16
CA THR A 75 2.27 2.30 6.42
C THR A 75 2.08 2.57 4.95
N HIS A 76 3.04 2.13 4.14
CA HIS A 76 3.00 2.28 2.69
C HIS A 76 2.89 0.91 2.03
N LEU A 77 1.82 0.70 1.29
CA LEU A 77 1.50 -0.55 0.61
C LEU A 77 1.50 -0.34 -0.90
N ALA A 78 1.84 -1.36 -1.66
CA ALA A 78 1.81 -1.32 -3.10
C ALA A 78 1.39 -2.64 -3.76
N GLY A 79 0.85 -2.53 -4.96
CA GLY A 79 0.48 -3.68 -5.78
C GLY A 79 0.22 -3.32 -7.24
N PRO A 80 0.11 -4.34 -8.12
CA PRO A 80 -0.12 -4.13 -9.55
C PRO A 80 -1.58 -3.76 -9.87
N SER A 81 -2.51 -3.93 -8.91
CA SER A 81 -3.90 -3.50 -9.04
C SER A 81 -4.43 -2.92 -7.73
N LEU A 82 -5.53 -2.16 -7.81
CA LEU A 82 -6.21 -1.62 -6.63
C LEU A 82 -6.69 -2.74 -5.71
N GLU A 83 -7.27 -3.80 -6.28
CA GLU A 83 -7.77 -4.98 -5.55
C GLU A 83 -6.66 -5.60 -4.70
N GLN A 84 -5.47 -5.82 -5.28
CA GLN A 84 -4.36 -6.43 -4.57
C GLN A 84 -3.81 -5.51 -3.46
N CYS A 85 -3.76 -4.20 -3.71
CA CYS A 85 -3.31 -3.22 -2.74
C CYS A 85 -4.27 -3.16 -1.52
N LEU A 86 -5.59 -3.15 -1.77
CA LEU A 86 -6.61 -3.16 -0.72
C LEU A 86 -6.66 -4.49 0.04
N ALA A 87 -6.52 -5.63 -0.66
CA ALA A 87 -6.46 -6.94 -0.02
C ALA A 87 -5.24 -7.07 0.90
N LEU A 88 -4.09 -6.52 0.50
CA LEU A 88 -2.90 -6.45 1.35
C LEU A 88 -3.15 -5.59 2.60
N ALA A 89 -3.81 -4.45 2.44
CA ALA A 89 -4.17 -3.58 3.57
C ALA A 89 -5.08 -4.30 4.57
N GLU A 90 -6.12 -4.98 4.06
CA GLU A 90 -7.02 -5.77 4.88
C GLU A 90 -6.28 -6.88 5.64
N ALA A 91 -5.43 -7.65 4.96
CA ALA A 91 -4.66 -8.72 5.58
C ALA A 91 -3.72 -8.22 6.68
N LEU A 92 -3.04 -7.09 6.47
CA LEU A 92 -2.07 -6.57 7.43
C LEU A 92 -2.72 -5.84 8.61
N LEU A 93 -3.81 -5.11 8.38
CA LEU A 93 -4.36 -4.17 9.36
C LEU A 93 -5.56 -4.73 10.10
N ILE A 94 -6.44 -5.48 9.43
CA ILE A 94 -7.61 -6.05 10.08
C ILE A 94 -7.25 -7.34 10.83
N SER A 95 -6.38 -8.18 10.25
CA SER A 95 -5.93 -9.40 10.94
C SER A 95 -5.15 -9.08 12.21
N SER A 96 -4.24 -8.10 12.16
CA SER A 96 -3.46 -7.67 13.34
C SER A 96 -4.35 -7.10 14.44
N THR A 97 -5.40 -6.36 14.09
CA THR A 97 -6.35 -5.80 15.06
C THR A 97 -7.18 -6.90 15.73
N ARG A 98 -7.58 -7.96 15.01
CA ARG A 98 -8.31 -9.10 15.59
C ARG A 98 -7.45 -9.88 16.58
N ASP A 99 -6.19 -10.11 16.26
CA ASP A 99 -5.26 -10.83 17.15
C ASP A 99 -4.94 -10.00 18.40
N ALA A 100 -4.81 -8.68 18.27
CA ALA A 100 -4.57 -7.77 19.41
C ALA A 100 -5.77 -7.67 20.38
N LEU A 101 -7.00 -7.82 19.89
CA LEU A 101 -8.21 -7.82 20.73
C LEU A 101 -8.51 -9.17 21.40
N ALA A 102 -7.87 -10.25 20.95
CA ALA A 102 -8.07 -11.61 21.47
C ALA A 102 -7.03 -12.04 22.52
N ALA A 103 -6.00 -11.23 22.76
CA ALA A 103 -4.93 -11.44 23.75
C ALA A 103 -5.22 -10.69 25.06
#